data_AF-A0A1Y3MV71-F1
#
_entry.id   AF-A0A1Y3MV71-F1
#
_cell.length_a   1.000
_cell.length_b   1.000
_cell.length_c   1.000
_cell.angle_alpha   90.00
_cell.angle_beta   90.00
_cell.angle_gamma   90.00
#
_symmetry.space_group_name_H-M   'P 1'
#
loop_
_entity.id
_entity.type
_entity.pdbx_description
1 polymer ?
#
loop_
_entity_poly.entity_id
_entity_poly.type
_entity_poly.pdbx_seq_one_letter_code
_entity_poly.pdbx_strand_id
1 'polypeptide(L)'
;MEIKNILLIACCFGSIVADIFDFNKLEPAVPTYESVTYDIADRPGMKAVSYLNDNPESKKISYEDLAERYMKQYHSSIDCITTGFTDDKGVKSAMVHMVQTYQGYEISNSAIKIHMSTVDHVVTDYDLGTWKVKSVNDFSKKQNDKVQMEKSLSVLAKQLGTTVNLNDLEYHKDNRNAYEVSNVSFSSDGKVQVKKVYVAQGDKESGHLEAAWELTFLHNFVYTTVDLKDSNFELFSGIRYVSNFNPDYSTIISNVNPTQTFYDPVQLNLTGDLSFSPFGWHEDNKIKSLVTVGNNARVRTLQYYTTESSERIYLGKNIGYNDYNEIMRQSFYIVNLLHDAFYLLGFDEVNGNMQKYNFGKGGKENDRVTVVIDDVHCINDTESNPFMSTNGDGYISYLMICVYDERKAGTKFLDTASLVLSHEYTHAVVGRLVKLDNPIFGTLKAPAYGMEVSVHEALGDFFAEAFHYKPGMTRNTPFYIPNAKRKYKISSDTRINPYTYSSFDPLWYNPEENNYHEYGQIFAVMLHEVLWEIIDHYPSQYTLWDALYNNISEEDYPAYITLLKGILTGVKSFTIGSTTFLNARDHIINGVKKVSENDEFVCFVMRGFAKRGLGFDDFTIPAECEEYF
;
A
#
# COMPACT_ATOMS: atom_id res chain seq x y z
N MET A 1 -46.00 -24.15 -1.17
CA MET A 1 -44.83 -23.69 -1.96
C MET A 1 -44.06 -22.76 -1.05
N GLU A 2 -43.41 -23.22 0.02
CA GLU A 2 -42.25 -24.14 0.05
C GLU A 2 -41.14 -23.74 -0.93
N ILE A 3 -40.20 -22.94 -0.42
CA ILE A 3 -38.77 -23.20 -0.57
C ILE A 3 -38.16 -23.09 0.83
N LYS A 4 -37.97 -24.25 1.45
CA LYS A 4 -37.13 -24.49 2.64
C LYS A 4 -35.73 -24.88 2.15
N ASN A 5 -34.72 -24.50 2.93
CA ASN A 5 -33.40 -25.14 3.06
C ASN A 5 -32.57 -25.33 1.78
N ILE A 6 -31.51 -24.53 1.61
CA ILE A 6 -30.13 -25.05 1.45
C ILE A 6 -29.18 -24.10 2.17
N LEU A 7 -28.62 -24.60 3.27
CA LEU A 7 -27.38 -24.16 3.90
C LEU A 7 -26.33 -25.13 3.33
N LEU A 8 -25.35 -24.64 2.57
CA LEU A 8 -24.12 -25.37 2.26
C LEU A 8 -23.06 -24.37 1.80
N ILE A 9 -22.19 -24.04 2.74
CA ILE A 9 -20.74 -24.03 2.58
C ILE A 9 -20.36 -25.06 1.50
N ALA A 10 -19.52 -24.67 0.54
CA ALA A 10 -19.13 -25.40 -0.69
C ALA A 10 -19.96 -25.11 -1.95
N CYS A 11 -19.64 -24.01 -2.64
CA CYS A 11 -19.71 -23.96 -4.10
C CYS A 11 -18.85 -22.79 -4.66
N CYS A 12 -17.53 -22.86 -4.48
CA CYS A 12 -16.51 -22.20 -5.33
C CYS A 12 -15.10 -22.79 -5.11
N PHE A 13 -14.98 -24.02 -4.57
CA PHE A 13 -13.70 -24.68 -4.36
C PHE A 13 -13.36 -25.56 -5.55
N GLY A 14 -12.63 -25.00 -6.53
CA GLY A 14 -11.72 -25.77 -7.37
C GLY A 14 -10.51 -26.22 -6.54
N SER A 15 -9.94 -27.37 -6.86
CA SER A 15 -8.92 -28.07 -6.06
C SER A 15 -7.71 -27.19 -5.72
N ILE A 16 -7.56 -26.85 -4.44
CA ILE A 16 -6.40 -26.15 -3.87
C ILE A 16 -5.36 -27.20 -3.48
N VAL A 17 -4.10 -27.02 -3.89
CA VAL A 17 -2.98 -27.73 -3.29
C VAL A 17 -2.50 -26.89 -2.10
N ALA A 18 -2.84 -27.33 -0.89
CA ALA A 18 -2.23 -26.84 0.34
C ALA A 18 -1.08 -27.78 0.69
N ASP A 19 0.14 -27.26 0.78
CA ASP A 19 1.20 -27.99 1.45
C ASP A 19 1.31 -27.49 2.89
N ILE A 20 1.46 -28.47 3.78
CA ILE A 20 1.67 -28.43 5.23
C ILE A 20 0.43 -28.73 6.10
N PHE A 21 -0.76 -28.17 5.82
CA PHE A 21 -2.01 -28.52 6.55
C PHE A 21 -3.19 -28.77 5.62
N ASP A 22 -3.94 -29.83 5.88
CA ASP A 22 -5.24 -30.07 5.26
C ASP A 22 -6.30 -29.19 5.95
N PHE A 23 -6.33 -27.90 5.59
CA PHE A 23 -7.23 -26.93 6.22
C PHE A 23 -8.70 -27.31 6.07
N ASN A 24 -9.09 -28.08 5.05
CA ASN A 24 -10.44 -28.63 4.91
C ASN A 24 -10.83 -29.56 6.07
N LYS A 25 -9.85 -30.12 6.80
CA LYS A 25 -10.05 -30.93 8.00
C LYS A 25 -9.88 -30.15 9.31
N LEU A 26 -9.41 -28.90 9.23
CA LEU A 26 -9.10 -28.03 10.36
C LEU A 26 -9.92 -26.74 10.35
N GLU A 27 -10.97 -26.65 9.53
CA GLU A 27 -11.86 -25.49 9.55
C GLU A 27 -12.49 -25.33 10.94
N PRO A 28 -12.49 -24.10 11.50
CA PRO A 28 -13.16 -23.84 12.76
C PRO A 28 -14.65 -24.16 12.65
N ALA A 29 -15.25 -24.64 13.73
CA ALA A 29 -16.68 -24.87 13.77
C ALA A 29 -17.41 -23.53 13.54
N VAL A 30 -18.32 -23.49 12.58
CA VAL A 30 -19.09 -22.28 12.26
C VAL A 30 -20.37 -22.27 13.09
N PRO A 31 -20.67 -21.17 13.82
CA PRO A 31 -21.90 -21.08 14.59
C PRO A 31 -23.11 -20.99 13.65
N THR A 32 -24.26 -21.46 14.12
CA THR A 32 -25.52 -21.14 13.45
C THR A 32 -25.90 -19.70 13.75
N TYR A 33 -26.03 -18.88 12.70
CA TYR A 33 -26.41 -17.48 12.86
C TYR A 33 -27.91 -17.33 13.12
N GLU A 34 -28.22 -16.47 14.06
CA GLU A 34 -29.55 -15.88 14.22
C GLU A 34 -29.48 -14.43 13.77
N SER A 35 -30.24 -14.10 12.72
CA SER A 35 -30.30 -12.76 12.12
C SER A 35 -31.72 -12.21 12.23
N VAL A 36 -31.85 -10.94 12.61
CA VAL A 36 -33.18 -10.30 12.79
C VAL A 36 -33.18 -8.87 12.27
N THR A 37 -33.66 -8.71 11.05
CA THR A 37 -33.83 -7.39 10.43
C THR A 37 -35.11 -6.70 10.92
N TYR A 38 -35.00 -5.45 11.35
CA TYR A 38 -36.14 -4.61 11.72
C TYR A 38 -36.56 -3.71 10.55
N ASP A 39 -37.82 -3.78 10.13
CA ASP A 39 -38.40 -2.82 9.18
C ASP A 39 -38.80 -1.53 9.91
N ILE A 40 -38.12 -0.42 9.60
CA ILE A 40 -38.33 0.91 10.22
C ILE A 40 -39.72 1.48 9.87
N ALA A 41 -40.35 1.04 8.78
CA ALA A 41 -41.58 1.65 8.27
C ALA A 41 -42.89 1.15 8.93
N ASP A 42 -42.90 -0.02 9.58
CA ASP A 42 -44.16 -0.77 9.74
C ASP A 42 -44.56 -1.23 11.17
N ARG A 43 -43.99 -0.68 12.27
CA ARG A 43 -44.39 -1.12 13.64
C ARG A 43 -44.49 -0.02 14.71
N PRO A 44 -45.71 0.50 15.00
CA PRO A 44 -45.99 1.21 16.23
C PRO A 44 -46.06 0.22 17.40
N GLY A 45 -44.97 0.06 18.17
CA GLY A 45 -44.99 -0.69 19.43
C GLY A 45 -43.75 -1.49 19.86
N MET A 46 -42.65 -1.54 19.09
CA MET A 46 -41.40 -2.19 19.54
C MET A 46 -40.29 -1.18 19.85
N LYS A 47 -39.56 -1.46 20.94
CA LYS A 47 -38.64 -0.56 21.64
C LYS A 47 -37.37 -0.29 20.84
N ALA A 48 -37.35 0.79 20.08
CA ALA A 48 -36.11 1.43 19.64
C ALA A 48 -35.30 1.81 20.89
N VAL A 49 -34.05 1.36 20.96
CA VAL A 49 -33.09 1.88 21.92
C VAL A 49 -32.48 3.13 21.31
N SER A 50 -33.12 4.29 21.49
CA SER A 50 -32.48 5.58 21.27
C SER A 50 -32.00 6.10 22.61
N TYR A 51 -30.70 6.21 22.81
CA TYR A 51 -30.12 6.87 23.98
C TYR A 51 -29.64 8.25 23.59
N LEU A 52 -30.57 9.19 23.41
CA LEU A 52 -30.25 10.60 23.59
C LEU A 52 -30.23 10.84 25.10
N ASN A 53 -29.09 11.24 25.64
CA ASN A 53 -28.98 11.55 27.05
C ASN A 53 -29.70 12.89 27.29
N ASP A 54 -30.63 12.96 28.25
CA ASP A 54 -31.57 14.08 28.50
C ASP A 54 -30.91 15.40 28.95
N ASN A 55 -29.63 15.61 28.66
CA ASN A 55 -28.88 16.80 29.04
C ASN A 55 -28.08 17.34 27.83
N PRO A 56 -28.37 18.55 27.33
CA PRO A 56 -27.75 19.11 26.11
C PRO A 56 -26.23 19.37 26.21
N GLU A 57 -25.62 19.17 27.38
CA GLU A 57 -24.16 19.22 27.58
C GLU A 57 -23.45 17.86 27.59
N SER A 58 -24.16 16.75 27.36
CA SER A 58 -23.57 15.40 27.46
C SER A 58 -23.08 14.83 26.12
N LYS A 59 -21.89 14.21 26.14
CA LYS A 59 -21.22 13.55 25.00
C LYS A 59 -22.16 12.60 24.25
N LYS A 60 -22.14 12.63 22.90
CA LYS A 60 -22.73 11.57 22.05
C LYS A 60 -22.18 10.20 22.48
N ILE A 61 -23.06 9.22 22.64
CA ILE A 61 -22.70 7.83 22.96
C ILE A 61 -22.06 7.19 21.73
N SER A 62 -20.97 6.43 21.91
CA SER A 62 -20.27 5.76 20.79
C SER A 62 -21.09 4.59 20.23
N TYR A 63 -20.78 4.13 19.01
CA TYR A 63 -21.47 2.98 18.42
C TYR A 63 -21.23 1.71 19.24
N GLU A 64 -20.01 1.57 19.75
CA GLU A 64 -19.55 0.51 20.63
C GLU A 64 -20.35 0.53 21.94
N ASP A 65 -20.46 1.69 22.61
CA ASP A 65 -21.27 1.82 23.83
C ASP A 65 -22.74 1.47 23.58
N LEU A 66 -23.30 1.83 22.42
CA LEU A 66 -24.68 1.52 22.05
C LEU A 66 -24.86 0.02 21.83
N ALA A 67 -23.95 -0.63 21.10
CA ALA A 67 -23.97 -2.07 20.86
C ALA A 67 -23.80 -2.85 22.17
N GLU A 68 -22.89 -2.43 23.05
CA GLU A 68 -22.69 -3.04 24.37
C GLU A 68 -23.93 -2.93 25.24
N ARG A 69 -24.60 -1.76 25.25
CA ARG A 69 -25.88 -1.59 25.96
C ARG A 69 -26.98 -2.46 25.37
N TYR A 70 -27.07 -2.55 24.05
CA TYR A 70 -28.04 -3.40 23.37
C TYR A 70 -27.86 -4.86 23.75
N MET A 71 -26.63 -5.37 23.66
CA MET A 71 -26.28 -6.72 24.07
C MET A 71 -26.60 -6.97 25.54
N LYS A 72 -26.25 -6.04 26.44
CA LYS A 72 -26.57 -6.15 27.87
C LYS A 72 -28.07 -6.16 28.16
N GLN A 73 -28.88 -5.45 27.38
CA GLN A 73 -30.32 -5.35 27.60
C GLN A 73 -31.10 -6.55 27.04
N TYR A 74 -30.74 -7.03 25.84
CA TYR A 74 -31.54 -8.02 25.12
C TYR A 74 -30.87 -9.40 25.04
N HIS A 75 -29.56 -9.46 25.22
CA HIS A 75 -28.75 -10.68 25.14
C HIS A 75 -27.85 -10.82 26.38
N SER A 76 -28.37 -10.47 27.56
CA SER A 76 -27.63 -10.40 28.82
C SER A 76 -26.96 -11.71 29.28
N SER A 77 -27.35 -12.84 28.69
CA SER A 77 -26.72 -14.14 28.91
C SER A 77 -25.47 -14.37 28.05
N ILE A 78 -25.16 -13.46 27.13
CA ILE A 78 -24.01 -13.53 26.23
C ILE A 78 -22.99 -12.49 26.71
N ASP A 79 -21.90 -12.96 27.31
CA ASP A 79 -20.74 -12.11 27.54
C ASP A 79 -20.03 -11.88 26.22
N CYS A 80 -19.71 -10.63 25.88
CA CYS A 80 -19.07 -10.28 24.62
C CYS A 80 -18.19 -9.03 24.76
N ILE A 81 -17.25 -8.87 23.83
CA ILE A 81 -16.43 -7.66 23.72
C ILE A 81 -16.42 -7.14 22.29
N THR A 82 -16.28 -5.83 22.15
CA THR A 82 -16.19 -5.15 20.86
C THR A 82 -14.79 -5.35 20.25
N THR A 83 -14.73 -5.75 18.99
CA THR A 83 -13.48 -5.96 18.24
C THR A 83 -13.22 -4.87 17.22
N GLY A 84 -14.28 -4.20 16.77
CA GLY A 84 -14.23 -3.03 15.89
C GLY A 84 -15.62 -2.61 15.44
N PHE A 85 -15.70 -1.61 14.57
CA PHE A 85 -16.94 -1.23 13.91
C PHE A 85 -16.66 -0.75 12.48
N THR A 86 -17.71 -0.68 11.68
CA THR A 86 -17.74 -0.15 10.32
C THR A 86 -18.86 0.88 10.27
N ASP A 87 -18.63 2.08 9.77
CA ASP A 87 -19.65 3.15 9.67
C ASP A 87 -19.82 3.56 8.19
N ASP A 88 -20.92 3.15 7.59
CA ASP A 88 -21.35 3.54 6.25
C ASP A 88 -22.30 4.76 6.34
N LYS A 89 -21.67 5.93 6.34
CA LYS A 89 -22.34 7.23 6.34
C LYS A 89 -23.19 7.47 5.09
N GLY A 90 -22.97 6.72 4.01
CA GLY A 90 -23.67 6.85 2.74
C GLY A 90 -25.09 6.28 2.80
N VAL A 91 -25.26 5.10 3.39
CA VAL A 91 -26.59 4.53 3.69
C VAL A 91 -27.08 4.84 5.10
N LYS A 92 -26.32 5.67 5.83
CA LYS A 92 -26.59 6.08 7.21
C LYS A 92 -26.72 4.86 8.14
N SER A 93 -25.80 3.91 8.00
CA SER A 93 -25.76 2.68 8.78
C SER A 93 -24.37 2.45 9.36
N ALA A 94 -24.27 1.88 10.55
CA ALA A 94 -23.02 1.39 11.12
C ALA A 94 -23.20 -0.07 11.56
N MET A 95 -22.11 -0.82 11.61
CA MET A 95 -22.04 -2.21 12.05
C MET A 95 -20.95 -2.34 13.10
N VAL A 96 -21.29 -2.75 14.31
CA VAL A 96 -20.31 -3.07 15.35
C VAL A 96 -20.01 -4.57 15.33
N HIS A 97 -18.74 -4.93 15.22
CA HIS A 97 -18.25 -6.30 15.26
C HIS A 97 -17.85 -6.65 16.69
N MET A 98 -18.45 -7.72 17.22
CA MET A 98 -18.18 -8.21 18.57
C MET A 98 -17.90 -9.71 18.53
N VAL A 99 -17.25 -10.21 19.57
CA VAL A 99 -17.01 -11.65 19.76
C VAL A 99 -17.56 -12.07 21.12
N GLN A 100 -18.11 -13.28 21.19
CA GLN A 100 -18.53 -13.87 22.44
C GLN A 100 -17.29 -14.16 23.29
N THR A 101 -17.42 -14.00 24.60
CA THR A 101 -16.37 -14.32 25.57
C THR A 101 -16.85 -15.33 26.60
N TYR A 102 -15.91 -16.06 27.18
CA TYR A 102 -16.12 -16.92 28.34
C TYR A 102 -14.98 -16.70 29.33
N GLN A 103 -15.32 -16.35 30.58
CA GLN A 103 -14.35 -15.97 31.61
C GLN A 103 -13.38 -14.85 31.19
N GLY A 104 -13.82 -13.94 30.31
CA GLY A 104 -13.00 -12.83 29.80
C GLY A 104 -12.03 -13.20 28.67
N TYR A 105 -12.07 -14.43 28.17
CA TYR A 105 -11.35 -14.85 26.95
C TYR A 105 -12.31 -14.95 25.78
N GLU A 106 -11.84 -14.62 24.59
CA GLU A 106 -12.66 -14.69 23.37
C GLU A 106 -12.94 -16.13 22.95
N ILE A 107 -14.11 -16.35 22.38
CA ILE A 107 -14.42 -17.56 21.63
C ILE A 107 -14.06 -17.26 20.17
N SER A 108 -12.92 -17.76 19.69
CA SER A 108 -12.29 -17.31 18.44
C SER A 108 -13.16 -17.51 17.19
N ASN A 109 -13.97 -18.57 17.19
CA ASN A 109 -14.89 -18.89 16.11
C ASN A 109 -16.29 -18.28 16.29
N SER A 110 -16.51 -17.40 17.26
CA SER A 110 -17.76 -16.65 17.42
C SER A 110 -17.74 -15.35 16.61
N ALA A 111 -18.93 -14.90 16.18
CA ALA A 111 -19.06 -13.62 15.49
C ALA A 111 -20.42 -13.00 15.81
N ILE A 112 -20.40 -11.76 16.30
CA ILE A 112 -21.59 -10.95 16.57
C ILE A 112 -21.49 -9.68 15.74
N LYS A 113 -22.57 -9.32 15.04
CA LYS A 113 -22.67 -8.07 14.30
C LYS A 113 -23.90 -7.32 14.78
N ILE A 114 -23.75 -6.06 15.15
CA ILE A 114 -24.86 -5.17 15.51
C ILE A 114 -24.95 -4.07 14.47
N HIS A 115 -26.01 -4.08 13.67
CA HIS A 115 -26.27 -3.07 12.64
C HIS A 115 -27.13 -1.97 13.24
N MET A 116 -26.88 -0.72 12.88
CA MET A 116 -27.58 0.44 13.43
C MET A 116 -27.71 1.59 12.44
N SER A 117 -28.81 2.32 12.49
CA SER A 117 -28.99 3.59 11.79
C SER A 117 -28.16 4.68 12.48
N THR A 118 -27.35 5.39 11.69
CA THR A 118 -26.56 6.53 12.16
C THR A 118 -27.34 7.84 12.14
N VAL A 119 -28.56 7.86 11.58
CA VAL A 119 -29.47 9.02 11.66
C VAL A 119 -30.08 9.12 13.04
N ASP A 120 -30.64 8.01 13.50
CA ASP A 120 -31.51 7.98 14.67
C ASP A 120 -30.81 7.34 15.88
N HIS A 121 -29.58 6.83 15.69
CA HIS A 121 -28.81 6.09 16.69
C HIS A 121 -29.59 4.89 17.26
N VAL A 122 -30.19 4.10 16.36
CA VAL A 122 -31.02 2.93 16.69
C VAL A 122 -30.45 1.68 16.04
N VAL A 123 -30.40 0.57 16.78
CA VAL A 123 -30.06 -0.76 16.24
C VAL A 123 -31.14 -1.23 15.25
N THR A 124 -30.74 -1.57 14.03
CA THR A 124 -31.61 -1.90 12.88
C THR A 124 -31.58 -3.37 12.49
N ASP A 125 -30.51 -4.09 12.80
CA ASP A 125 -30.38 -5.54 12.59
C ASP A 125 -29.27 -6.08 13.53
N TYR A 126 -29.21 -7.39 13.71
CA TYR A 126 -28.07 -8.07 14.32
C TYR A 126 -27.87 -9.45 13.71
N ASP A 127 -26.62 -9.93 13.76
CA ASP A 127 -26.26 -11.32 13.50
C ASP A 127 -25.58 -11.91 14.73
N LEU A 128 -26.12 -12.99 15.29
CA LEU A 128 -25.54 -13.69 16.45
C LEU A 128 -25.05 -15.09 16.05
N GLY A 129 -23.76 -15.20 15.82
CA GLY A 129 -23.02 -16.45 15.73
C GLY A 129 -22.37 -16.79 17.07
N THR A 130 -23.16 -17.28 18.02
CA THR A 130 -22.75 -17.58 19.40
C THR A 130 -23.13 -19.00 19.81
N TRP A 131 -22.56 -19.47 20.93
CA TRP A 131 -22.90 -20.76 21.52
C TRP A 131 -23.47 -20.63 22.92
N LYS A 132 -24.42 -21.51 23.22
CA LYS A 132 -24.84 -21.79 24.59
C LYS A 132 -23.89 -22.80 25.22
N VAL A 133 -23.00 -22.29 26.06
CA VAL A 133 -21.95 -23.10 26.70
C VAL A 133 -22.57 -24.12 27.67
N LYS A 134 -22.39 -25.41 27.39
CA LYS A 134 -22.83 -26.53 28.25
C LYS A 134 -21.68 -27.22 28.97
N SER A 135 -20.51 -27.24 28.36
CA SER A 135 -19.32 -27.87 28.92
C SER A 135 -18.07 -27.14 28.45
N VAL A 136 -17.02 -27.20 29.25
CA VAL A 136 -15.77 -26.47 29.01
C VAL A 136 -14.60 -27.33 29.45
N ASN A 137 -13.61 -27.47 28.57
CA ASN A 137 -12.25 -27.87 28.93
C ASN A 137 -11.42 -26.59 29.12
N ASP A 138 -11.25 -26.21 30.38
CA ASP A 138 -10.67 -24.93 30.78
C ASP A 138 -9.12 -24.96 30.75
N PHE A 139 -8.49 -23.79 30.78
CA PHE A 139 -7.03 -23.64 30.82
C PHE A 139 -6.41 -24.38 32.01
N SER A 140 -5.24 -24.96 31.78
CA SER A 140 -4.52 -25.70 32.82
C SER A 140 -4.02 -24.76 33.93
N LYS A 141 -4.61 -24.89 35.13
CA LYS A 141 -4.38 -24.01 36.32
C LYS A 141 -2.94 -23.93 36.87
N LYS A 142 -1.97 -24.64 36.29
CA LYS A 142 -0.61 -24.83 36.85
C LYS A 142 0.52 -24.37 35.93
N GLN A 143 0.25 -23.79 34.77
CA GLN A 143 1.28 -23.56 33.75
C GLN A 143 1.56 -22.07 33.51
N ASN A 144 2.83 -21.74 33.28
CA ASN A 144 3.29 -20.39 32.96
C ASN A 144 2.99 -20.08 31.49
N ASP A 145 2.31 -18.96 31.22
CA ASP A 145 1.94 -18.50 29.88
C ASP A 145 3.12 -18.46 28.91
N LYS A 146 4.29 -17.98 29.35
CA LYS A 146 5.49 -17.97 28.50
C LYS A 146 5.87 -19.38 28.06
N VAL A 147 5.86 -20.34 28.99
CA VAL A 147 6.19 -21.75 28.72
C VAL A 147 5.15 -22.36 27.76
N GLN A 148 3.88 -22.01 27.88
CA GLN A 148 2.84 -22.47 26.96
C GLN A 148 3.04 -21.91 25.56
N MET A 149 3.32 -20.61 25.44
CA MET A 149 3.61 -19.97 24.15
C MET A 149 4.85 -20.59 23.48
N GLU A 150 5.94 -20.80 24.22
CA GLU A 150 7.15 -21.46 23.71
C GLU A 150 6.87 -22.87 23.19
N LYS A 151 6.02 -23.64 23.89
CA LYS A 151 5.59 -24.97 23.41
C LYS A 151 4.73 -24.87 22.16
N SER A 152 3.74 -23.97 22.12
CA SER A 152 2.89 -23.76 20.94
C SER A 152 3.73 -23.38 19.71
N LEU A 153 4.66 -22.44 19.86
CA LEU A 153 5.60 -22.05 18.80
C LEU A 153 6.49 -23.22 18.37
N SER A 154 6.98 -24.02 19.31
CA SER A 154 7.83 -25.19 19.00
C SER A 154 7.07 -26.29 18.26
N VAL A 155 5.83 -26.57 18.66
CA VAL A 155 4.96 -27.55 18.00
C VAL A 155 4.62 -27.09 16.59
N LEU A 156 4.24 -25.83 16.44
CA LEU A 156 3.93 -25.25 15.15
C LEU A 156 5.17 -25.24 14.22
N ALA A 157 6.34 -24.81 14.72
CA ALA A 157 7.59 -24.87 13.97
C ALA A 157 7.88 -26.29 13.47
N LYS A 158 7.73 -27.30 14.34
CA LYS A 158 7.93 -28.71 13.96
C LYS A 158 6.95 -29.17 12.89
N GLN A 159 5.68 -28.78 12.97
CA GLN A 159 4.66 -29.10 11.96
C GLN A 159 4.98 -28.44 10.61
N LEU A 160 5.52 -27.23 10.65
CA LEU A 160 6.00 -26.50 9.47
C LEU A 160 7.36 -27.00 8.95
N GLY A 161 7.93 -28.06 9.53
CA GLY A 161 9.23 -28.61 9.11
C GLY A 161 10.43 -27.71 9.42
N THR A 162 10.30 -26.82 10.42
CA THR A 162 11.33 -25.85 10.81
C THR A 162 11.58 -25.86 12.33
N THR A 163 12.45 -24.98 12.80
CA THR A 163 12.83 -24.83 14.20
C THR A 163 12.75 -23.38 14.63
N VAL A 164 12.33 -23.14 15.87
CA VAL A 164 12.35 -21.82 16.51
C VAL A 164 13.40 -21.81 17.62
N ASN A 165 14.25 -20.78 17.67
CA ASN A 165 15.19 -20.60 18.78
C ASN A 165 14.51 -19.82 19.90
N LEU A 166 14.11 -20.51 20.96
CA LEU A 166 13.38 -19.92 22.09
C LEU A 166 14.20 -18.86 22.84
N ASN A 167 15.53 -18.90 22.77
CA ASN A 167 16.40 -17.93 23.45
C ASN A 167 16.41 -16.56 22.76
N ASP A 168 16.03 -16.50 21.49
CA ASP A 168 16.06 -15.27 20.67
C ASP A 168 14.70 -14.56 20.63
N LEU A 169 13.68 -15.16 21.24
CA LEU A 169 12.31 -14.63 21.20
C LEU A 169 12.14 -13.43 22.13
N GLU A 170 11.52 -12.39 21.58
CA GLU A 170 11.12 -11.19 22.33
C GLU A 170 9.60 -11.17 22.49
N TYR A 171 9.13 -10.89 23.71
CA TYR A 171 7.71 -10.96 24.07
C TYR A 171 7.20 -9.58 24.46
N HIS A 172 6.23 -9.07 23.71
CA HIS A 172 5.56 -7.81 23.99
C HIS A 172 4.09 -8.08 24.28
N LYS A 173 3.64 -7.76 25.49
CA LYS A 173 2.23 -7.89 25.86
C LYS A 173 1.45 -6.67 25.37
N ASP A 174 0.38 -6.92 24.63
CA ASP A 174 -0.57 -5.89 24.19
C ASP A 174 -1.71 -5.71 25.22
N ASN A 175 -2.40 -4.59 25.14
CA ASN A 175 -3.53 -4.19 25.97
C ASN A 175 -4.76 -5.11 25.82
N ARG A 176 -4.81 -5.98 24.80
CA ARG A 176 -5.95 -6.89 24.52
C ARG A 176 -5.73 -8.35 24.98
N ASN A 177 -4.90 -8.59 26.00
CA ASN A 177 -4.53 -9.95 26.44
C ASN A 177 -3.88 -10.82 25.34
N ALA A 178 -3.24 -10.19 24.36
CA ALA A 178 -2.42 -10.84 23.35
C ALA A 178 -0.93 -10.56 23.60
N TYR A 179 -0.07 -11.41 23.05
CA TYR A 179 1.37 -11.24 23.01
C TYR A 179 1.82 -11.13 21.55
N GLU A 180 2.61 -10.12 21.21
CA GLU A 180 3.42 -10.15 20.00
C GLU A 180 4.75 -10.82 20.36
N VAL A 181 5.06 -11.92 19.67
CA VAL A 181 6.33 -12.62 19.77
C VAL A 181 7.14 -12.31 18.51
N SER A 182 8.29 -11.66 18.70
CA SER A 182 9.22 -11.32 17.61
C SER A 182 10.36 -12.32 17.51
N ASN A 183 11.11 -12.27 16.40
CA ASN A 183 12.20 -13.19 16.03
C ASN A 183 11.74 -14.64 15.82
N VAL A 184 10.50 -14.84 15.37
CA VAL A 184 9.96 -16.17 15.07
C VAL A 184 10.31 -16.57 13.64
N SER A 185 11.25 -17.49 13.50
CA SER A 185 11.87 -17.92 12.22
C SER A 185 10.89 -18.41 11.15
N PHE A 186 9.74 -18.97 11.53
CA PHE A 186 8.76 -19.51 10.58
C PHE A 186 7.73 -18.49 10.10
N SER A 187 7.68 -17.30 10.70
CA SER A 187 6.86 -16.21 10.22
C SER A 187 7.65 -15.36 9.23
N SER A 188 7.07 -15.07 8.07
CA SER A 188 7.73 -14.34 6.98
C SER A 188 8.05 -12.89 7.33
N ASP A 189 7.40 -12.30 8.33
CA ASP A 189 7.70 -10.98 8.90
C ASP A 189 8.39 -11.06 10.28
N GLY A 190 8.77 -12.26 10.71
CA GLY A 190 9.41 -12.51 12.00
C GLY A 190 8.50 -12.36 13.22
N LYS A 191 7.20 -12.10 13.03
CA LYS A 191 6.24 -11.81 14.10
C LYS A 191 5.13 -12.85 14.18
N VAL A 192 4.72 -13.19 15.39
CA VAL A 192 3.53 -14.01 15.67
C VAL A 192 2.71 -13.32 16.74
N GLN A 193 1.44 -13.08 16.48
CA GLN A 193 0.49 -12.69 17.51
C GLN A 193 -0.04 -13.96 18.19
N VAL A 194 0.01 -13.98 19.51
CA VAL A 194 -0.36 -15.13 20.34
C VAL A 194 -1.42 -14.72 21.35
N LYS A 195 -2.50 -15.46 21.45
CA LYS A 195 -3.63 -15.13 22.32
C LYS A 195 -4.22 -16.37 22.99
N LYS A 196 -4.73 -16.20 24.21
CA LYS A 196 -5.58 -17.19 24.87
C LYS A 196 -7.01 -17.04 24.37
N VAL A 197 -7.57 -18.11 23.84
CA VAL A 197 -8.94 -18.17 23.34
C VAL A 197 -9.62 -19.45 23.80
N TYR A 198 -10.93 -19.48 23.64
CA TYR A 198 -11.70 -20.71 23.56
C TYR A 198 -12.08 -20.95 22.10
N VAL A 199 -12.14 -22.21 21.70
CA VAL A 199 -12.72 -22.59 20.42
C VAL A 199 -13.94 -23.46 20.71
N ALA A 200 -15.10 -23.05 20.19
CA ALA A 200 -16.35 -23.74 20.45
C ALA A 200 -16.58 -24.89 19.47
N GLN A 201 -17.20 -25.97 19.94
CA GLN A 201 -17.65 -27.12 19.15
C GLN A 201 -19.10 -27.46 19.48
N GLY A 202 -19.72 -28.27 18.61
CA GLY A 202 -21.12 -28.71 18.77
C GLY A 202 -22.11 -27.72 18.17
N ASP A 203 -23.40 -28.01 18.35
CA ASP A 203 -24.46 -27.13 17.87
C ASP A 203 -24.66 -25.91 18.79
N LYS A 204 -25.44 -24.93 18.31
CA LYS A 204 -25.72 -23.67 19.02
C LYS A 204 -26.26 -23.86 20.44
N GLU A 205 -26.99 -24.95 20.72
CA GLU A 205 -27.64 -25.20 22.01
C GLU A 205 -26.80 -26.08 22.97
N SER A 206 -25.76 -26.75 22.45
CA SER A 206 -24.93 -27.72 23.16
C SER A 206 -23.43 -27.43 23.06
N GLY A 207 -23.05 -26.15 23.01
CA GLY A 207 -21.67 -25.70 22.85
C GLY A 207 -20.70 -26.30 23.88
N HIS A 208 -19.63 -26.92 23.38
CA HIS A 208 -18.46 -27.35 24.16
C HIS A 208 -17.30 -26.41 23.86
N LEU A 209 -16.69 -25.81 24.88
CA LEU A 209 -15.52 -24.94 24.70
C LEU A 209 -14.23 -25.70 25.00
N GLU A 210 -13.24 -25.59 24.12
CA GLU A 210 -11.87 -26.06 24.35
C GLU A 210 -10.93 -24.86 24.50
N ALA A 211 -10.18 -24.80 25.61
CA ALA A 211 -9.15 -23.77 25.81
C ALA A 211 -7.99 -23.96 24.84
N ALA A 212 -7.59 -22.88 24.16
CA ALA A 212 -6.56 -22.92 23.13
C ALA A 212 -5.67 -21.66 23.12
N TRP A 213 -4.55 -21.80 22.41
CA TRP A 213 -3.64 -20.74 22.04
C TRP A 213 -3.81 -20.45 20.55
N GLU A 214 -4.35 -19.28 20.23
CA GLU A 214 -4.46 -18.78 18.86
C GLU A 214 -3.15 -18.12 18.46
N LEU A 215 -2.56 -18.57 17.36
CA LEU A 215 -1.35 -18.04 16.77
C LEU A 215 -1.68 -17.48 15.39
N THR A 216 -1.56 -16.17 15.22
CA THR A 216 -1.70 -15.50 13.92
C THR A 216 -0.32 -15.07 13.44
N PHE A 217 0.07 -15.56 12.27
CA PHE A 217 1.41 -15.38 11.72
C PHE A 217 1.38 -15.34 10.20
N LEU A 218 2.44 -14.78 9.63
CA LEU A 218 2.57 -14.67 8.18
C LEU A 218 3.29 -15.92 7.67
N HIS A 219 2.57 -16.86 7.06
CA HIS A 219 3.18 -18.07 6.52
C HIS A 219 3.16 -18.05 4.99
N ASN A 220 4.34 -18.08 4.36
CA ASN A 220 4.47 -17.90 2.91
C ASN A 220 3.67 -16.68 2.41
N PHE A 221 3.78 -15.56 3.14
CA PHE A 221 3.09 -14.29 2.86
C PHE A 221 1.56 -14.33 2.89
N VAL A 222 0.97 -15.43 3.38
CA VAL A 222 -0.46 -15.54 3.64
C VAL A 222 -0.66 -15.54 5.15
N TYR A 223 -1.48 -14.61 5.65
CA TYR A 223 -1.86 -14.65 7.06
C TYR A 223 -2.53 -15.99 7.33
N THR A 224 -2.05 -16.63 8.37
CA THR A 224 -2.51 -17.92 8.82
C THR A 224 -2.76 -17.81 10.31
N THR A 225 -3.95 -18.21 10.72
CA THR A 225 -4.34 -18.30 12.12
C THR A 225 -4.54 -19.76 12.46
N VAL A 226 -3.95 -20.22 13.55
CA VAL A 226 -4.09 -21.59 14.03
C VAL A 226 -4.37 -21.62 15.52
N ASP A 227 -5.20 -22.56 15.95
CA ASP A 227 -5.52 -22.78 17.36
C ASP A 227 -4.87 -24.08 17.82
N LEU A 228 -4.04 -24.02 18.87
CA LEU A 228 -3.48 -25.20 19.53
C LEU A 228 -4.12 -25.40 20.90
N LYS A 229 -4.62 -26.59 21.21
CA LYS A 229 -5.23 -26.87 22.52
C LYS A 229 -4.24 -26.60 23.66
N ASP A 230 -4.69 -25.97 24.74
CA ASP A 230 -3.83 -25.75 25.92
C ASP A 230 -3.41 -27.06 26.60
N SER A 231 -4.25 -28.10 26.50
CA SER A 231 -4.06 -29.37 27.20
C SER A 231 -2.92 -30.23 26.63
N ASN A 232 -2.76 -30.25 25.30
CA ASN A 232 -1.82 -31.14 24.62
C ASN A 232 -1.08 -30.51 23.42
N PHE A 233 -1.32 -29.22 23.11
CA PHE A 233 -0.78 -28.51 21.94
C PHE A 233 -1.11 -29.17 20.60
N GLU A 234 -2.17 -29.98 20.55
CA GLU A 234 -2.69 -30.48 19.29
C GLU A 234 -3.28 -29.33 18.49
N LEU A 235 -2.91 -29.25 17.22
CA LEU A 235 -3.52 -28.32 16.27
C LEU A 235 -5.01 -28.67 16.14
N PHE A 236 -5.85 -27.73 16.52
CA PHE A 236 -7.29 -27.93 16.71
C PHE A 236 -8.13 -27.33 15.59
N SER A 237 -7.75 -26.14 15.15
CA SER A 237 -8.44 -25.34 14.15
C SER A 237 -7.41 -24.48 13.41
N GLY A 238 -7.71 -24.09 12.17
CA GLY A 238 -6.88 -23.17 11.43
C GLY A 238 -7.62 -22.52 10.27
N ILE A 239 -7.30 -21.24 10.04
CA ILE A 239 -7.77 -20.45 8.91
C ILE A 239 -6.54 -19.97 8.14
N ARG A 240 -6.57 -20.18 6.83
CA ARG A 240 -5.62 -19.57 5.90
C ARG A 240 -6.35 -18.54 5.06
N TYR A 241 -5.95 -17.27 5.16
CA TYR A 241 -6.59 -16.19 4.43
C TYR A 241 -6.11 -16.16 2.97
N VAL A 242 -6.60 -17.08 2.14
CA VAL A 242 -6.32 -17.12 0.68
C VAL A 242 -7.41 -16.37 -0.06
N SER A 243 -7.05 -15.57 -1.08
CA SER A 243 -8.03 -14.93 -1.95
C SER A 243 -8.68 -15.94 -2.90
N ASN A 244 -9.99 -15.79 -3.13
CA ASN A 244 -10.79 -16.69 -3.96
C ASN A 244 -10.63 -16.31 -5.45
N PHE A 245 -9.79 -17.03 -6.18
CA PHE A 245 -9.65 -16.85 -7.61
C PHE A 245 -10.47 -17.88 -8.41
N ASN A 246 -11.27 -17.41 -9.39
CA ASN A 246 -11.98 -18.23 -10.37
C ASN A 246 -11.68 -17.71 -11.78
N PRO A 247 -11.00 -18.47 -12.65
CA PRO A 247 -10.61 -18.00 -13.97
C PRO A 247 -11.67 -18.26 -15.03
N ASP A 248 -12.15 -17.21 -15.70
CA ASP A 248 -12.58 -17.32 -17.09
C ASP A 248 -11.88 -16.24 -17.92
N TYR A 249 -10.92 -16.68 -18.73
CA TYR A 249 -9.89 -15.85 -19.37
C TYR A 249 -10.22 -15.44 -20.81
N SER A 250 -11.40 -15.76 -21.32
CA SER A 250 -11.68 -15.70 -22.76
C SER A 250 -12.11 -14.34 -23.32
N THR A 251 -12.26 -13.30 -22.49
CA THR A 251 -12.83 -11.99 -22.91
C THR A 251 -11.94 -10.76 -22.63
N ILE A 252 -10.72 -10.97 -22.13
CA ILE A 252 -9.89 -9.89 -21.53
C ILE A 252 -9.04 -9.11 -22.56
N ILE A 253 -8.80 -9.67 -23.76
CA ILE A 253 -7.77 -9.18 -24.70
C ILE A 253 -8.23 -7.98 -25.58
N SER A 254 -9.53 -7.66 -25.65
CA SER A 254 -10.01 -6.79 -26.74
C SER A 254 -10.15 -5.29 -26.45
N ASN A 255 -9.81 -4.76 -25.26
CA ASN A 255 -10.23 -3.39 -24.90
C ASN A 255 -9.25 -2.58 -24.02
N VAL A 256 -8.10 -2.14 -24.55
CA VAL A 256 -7.16 -1.22 -23.86
C VAL A 256 -7.53 0.26 -24.12
N ASN A 257 -7.35 1.14 -23.11
CA ASN A 257 -7.59 2.60 -23.19
C ASN A 257 -6.32 3.36 -23.65
N PRO A 258 -6.36 4.17 -24.72
CA PRO A 258 -5.17 4.85 -25.27
C PRO A 258 -4.56 5.99 -24.41
N THR A 259 -5.08 6.30 -23.20
CA THR A 259 -4.59 7.42 -22.37
C THR A 259 -3.83 7.05 -21.09
N GLN A 260 -3.59 5.78 -20.78
CA GLN A 260 -2.73 5.38 -19.66
C GLN A 260 -1.39 4.85 -20.19
N THR A 261 -0.27 5.35 -19.67
CA THR A 261 1.06 5.03 -20.16
C THR A 261 1.93 4.48 -19.03
N PHE A 262 1.93 3.17 -18.87
CA PHE A 262 3.13 2.39 -19.18
C PHE A 262 2.71 1.61 -20.45
N TYR A 263 3.59 1.22 -21.37
CA TYR A 263 3.14 0.33 -22.45
C TYR A 263 2.34 -0.83 -21.85
N ASP A 264 1.20 -1.20 -22.44
CA ASP A 264 0.39 -2.34 -21.95
C ASP A 264 1.37 -3.45 -21.59
N PRO A 265 1.45 -3.92 -20.34
CA PRO A 265 2.53 -4.83 -19.99
C PRO A 265 2.45 -6.18 -20.74
N VAL A 266 1.34 -6.47 -21.44
CA VAL A 266 1.26 -7.53 -22.46
C VAL A 266 2.12 -7.25 -23.70
N GLN A 267 2.32 -5.97 -24.04
CA GLN A 267 3.22 -5.48 -25.09
C GLN A 267 4.68 -5.37 -24.62
N LEU A 268 4.92 -5.36 -23.30
CA LEU A 268 6.27 -5.47 -22.74
C LEU A 268 6.68 -6.95 -22.80
N ASN A 269 7.69 -7.27 -23.59
CA ASN A 269 8.18 -8.63 -23.72
C ASN A 269 8.97 -9.05 -22.47
N LEU A 270 8.28 -9.30 -21.36
CA LEU A 270 8.84 -9.67 -20.05
C LEU A 270 9.45 -11.10 -20.02
N THR A 271 9.96 -11.58 -21.15
CA THR A 271 10.46 -12.93 -21.35
C THR A 271 11.98 -13.07 -21.17
N GLY A 272 12.67 -12.02 -20.73
CA GLY A 272 14.11 -12.01 -20.48
C GLY A 272 14.50 -12.26 -19.02
N ASP A 273 15.78 -12.61 -18.80
CA ASP A 273 16.45 -12.49 -17.50
C ASP A 273 16.27 -11.05 -17.01
N LEU A 274 15.42 -10.85 -16.00
CA LEU A 274 15.19 -9.54 -15.41
C LEU A 274 16.42 -9.20 -14.56
N SER A 275 17.47 -8.66 -15.18
CA SER A 275 18.72 -8.27 -14.48
C SER A 275 18.48 -7.35 -13.29
N PHE A 276 17.40 -6.56 -13.35
CA PHE A 276 16.96 -5.62 -12.33
C PHE A 276 16.13 -6.27 -11.22
N SER A 277 15.42 -7.36 -11.54
CA SER A 277 14.61 -8.14 -10.60
C SER A 277 14.99 -9.62 -10.71
N PRO A 278 16.12 -10.08 -10.12
CA PRO A 278 16.67 -11.42 -10.37
C PRO A 278 15.76 -12.59 -10.01
N PHE A 279 14.83 -12.39 -9.06
CA PHE A 279 13.79 -13.38 -8.72
C PHE A 279 12.52 -13.20 -9.56
N GLY A 280 12.47 -12.21 -10.44
CA GLY A 280 11.22 -11.65 -10.94
C GLY A 280 10.43 -10.94 -9.84
N TRP A 281 9.23 -10.50 -10.17
CA TRP A 281 8.43 -9.68 -9.24
C TRP A 281 7.68 -10.50 -8.19
N HIS A 282 7.46 -11.79 -8.43
CA HIS A 282 6.60 -12.65 -7.61
C HIS A 282 7.38 -13.68 -6.80
N GLU A 283 8.67 -13.50 -6.61
CA GLU A 283 9.47 -14.46 -5.86
C GLU A 283 10.43 -13.72 -4.93
N ASP A 284 10.63 -14.28 -3.73
CA ASP A 284 11.64 -13.82 -2.79
C ASP A 284 12.39 -15.00 -2.18
N ASN A 285 13.64 -15.21 -2.60
CA ASN A 285 14.51 -16.30 -2.15
C ASN A 285 13.88 -17.71 -2.30
N LYS A 286 13.53 -18.09 -3.53
CA LYS A 286 12.92 -19.39 -3.92
C LYS A 286 11.47 -19.60 -3.49
N ILE A 287 10.85 -18.61 -2.84
CA ILE A 287 9.43 -18.67 -2.50
C ILE A 287 8.66 -17.91 -3.57
N LYS A 288 8.03 -18.65 -4.48
CA LYS A 288 7.12 -18.07 -5.47
C LYS A 288 5.78 -17.73 -4.81
N SER A 289 5.38 -16.49 -4.94
CA SER A 289 4.12 -15.93 -4.47
C SER A 289 3.08 -15.93 -5.58
N LEU A 290 1.86 -16.33 -5.26
CA LEU A 290 0.69 -16.20 -6.13
C LEU A 290 -0.12 -14.93 -5.83
N VAL A 291 0.40 -14.08 -4.96
CA VAL A 291 -0.21 -12.82 -4.51
C VAL A 291 0.69 -11.64 -4.86
N THR A 292 0.20 -10.41 -4.70
CA THR A 292 0.91 -9.15 -4.98
C THR A 292 2.07 -8.88 -4.01
N VAL A 293 3.02 -9.81 -3.95
CA VAL A 293 4.18 -9.84 -3.07
C VAL A 293 5.37 -10.42 -3.82
N GLY A 294 6.54 -9.80 -3.65
CA GLY A 294 7.84 -10.39 -3.98
C GLY A 294 8.99 -9.56 -3.43
N ASN A 295 10.14 -9.59 -4.11
CA ASN A 295 11.35 -8.96 -3.60
C ASN A 295 11.24 -7.42 -3.48
N ASN A 296 10.64 -6.77 -4.46
CA ASN A 296 10.67 -5.30 -4.59
C ASN A 296 9.45 -4.62 -3.95
N ALA A 297 8.31 -5.31 -3.97
CA ALA A 297 7.03 -4.75 -3.55
C ALA A 297 6.16 -5.77 -2.80
N ARG A 298 5.35 -5.24 -1.88
CA ARG A 298 4.20 -5.90 -1.27
C ARG A 298 3.00 -4.96 -1.37
N VAL A 299 1.85 -5.46 -1.80
CA VAL A 299 0.59 -4.70 -1.76
C VAL A 299 -0.40 -5.36 -0.81
N ARG A 300 -0.99 -4.54 0.07
CA ARG A 300 -1.98 -4.98 1.04
C ARG A 300 -3.02 -3.91 1.35
N THR A 301 -4.15 -4.28 1.94
CA THR A 301 -5.09 -3.34 2.57
C THR A 301 -4.61 -2.95 3.98
N LEU A 302 -5.31 -2.02 4.62
CA LEU A 302 -5.07 -1.63 6.02
C LEU A 302 -5.23 -2.79 7.01
N GLN A 303 -6.16 -3.70 6.75
CA GLN A 303 -6.37 -4.92 7.55
C GLN A 303 -5.47 -6.07 7.09
N TYR A 304 -4.43 -5.75 6.33
CA TYR A 304 -3.37 -6.66 5.91
C TYR A 304 -3.78 -7.75 4.91
N TYR A 305 -4.93 -7.62 4.25
CA TYR A 305 -5.30 -8.49 3.14
C TYR A 305 -4.41 -8.21 1.93
N THR A 306 -4.02 -9.27 1.23
CA THR A 306 -3.37 -9.17 -0.09
C THR A 306 -4.33 -9.76 -1.14
N THR A 307 -4.03 -9.54 -2.42
CA THR A 307 -4.82 -10.08 -3.52
C THR A 307 -3.95 -10.96 -4.38
N GLU A 308 -4.57 -11.92 -5.08
CA GLU A 308 -3.86 -12.74 -6.04
C GLU A 308 -3.22 -11.86 -7.10
N SER A 309 -2.00 -12.24 -7.45
CA SER A 309 -1.40 -11.74 -8.65
C SER A 309 -1.92 -12.57 -9.81
N SER A 310 -2.40 -11.90 -10.84
CA SER A 310 -2.70 -12.53 -12.10
C SER A 310 -1.37 -12.99 -12.72
N GLU A 311 -1.00 -14.27 -12.60
CA GLU A 311 0.21 -14.78 -13.28
C GLU A 311 0.16 -14.42 -14.77
N ARG A 312 0.90 -13.36 -15.15
CA ARG A 312 1.05 -12.86 -16.54
C ARG A 312 -0.21 -12.33 -17.22
N ILE A 313 -1.23 -11.87 -16.49
CA ILE A 313 -2.46 -11.31 -17.11
C ILE A 313 -2.67 -9.88 -16.61
N TYR A 314 -2.39 -8.91 -17.49
CA TYR A 314 -2.55 -7.49 -17.22
C TYR A 314 -3.98 -7.05 -17.55
N LEU A 315 -4.51 -6.13 -16.75
CA LEU A 315 -5.95 -6.05 -16.49
C LEU A 315 -6.64 -5.00 -17.36
N GLY A 316 -7.84 -5.36 -17.82
CA GLY A 316 -8.61 -4.67 -18.85
C GLY A 316 -9.65 -3.67 -18.34
N LYS A 317 -10.35 -3.04 -19.29
CA LYS A 317 -11.12 -1.78 -19.14
C LYS A 317 -12.52 -1.85 -18.51
N ASN A 318 -12.98 -2.99 -17.98
CA ASN A 318 -14.30 -3.10 -17.34
C ASN A 318 -14.21 -3.35 -15.83
N ILE A 319 -13.37 -2.55 -15.19
CA ILE A 319 -13.23 -2.54 -13.74
C ILE A 319 -14.34 -1.65 -13.18
N GLY A 320 -15.12 -2.17 -12.24
CA GLY A 320 -16.12 -1.39 -11.52
C GLY A 320 -15.47 -0.22 -10.78
N TYR A 321 -16.26 0.77 -10.39
CA TYR A 321 -15.76 1.76 -9.43
C TYR A 321 -15.38 1.07 -8.12
N ASN A 322 -14.25 1.47 -7.52
CA ASN A 322 -13.75 0.96 -6.25
C ASN A 322 -13.41 -0.54 -6.25
N ASP A 323 -12.89 -1.08 -7.36
CA ASP A 323 -12.36 -2.45 -7.37
C ASP A 323 -10.97 -2.50 -6.70
N TYR A 324 -10.99 -2.75 -5.39
CA TYR A 324 -9.78 -2.77 -4.57
C TYR A 324 -8.74 -3.79 -5.05
N ASN A 325 -9.18 -4.96 -5.53
CA ASN A 325 -8.26 -5.98 -6.00
C ASN A 325 -7.50 -5.50 -7.25
N GLU A 326 -8.19 -4.82 -8.16
CA GLU A 326 -7.59 -4.25 -9.35
C GLU A 326 -6.64 -3.09 -9.03
N ILE A 327 -7.01 -2.21 -8.09
CA ILE A 327 -6.11 -1.18 -7.56
C ILE A 327 -4.84 -1.83 -6.99
N MET A 328 -4.98 -2.93 -6.24
CA MET A 328 -3.84 -3.63 -5.66
C MET A 328 -2.93 -4.27 -6.73
N ARG A 329 -3.50 -4.95 -7.72
CA ARG A 329 -2.74 -5.57 -8.82
C ARG A 329 -2.02 -4.51 -9.65
N GLN A 330 -2.73 -3.46 -10.06
CA GLN A 330 -2.13 -2.38 -10.85
C GLN A 330 -1.00 -1.67 -10.07
N SER A 331 -1.21 -1.42 -8.78
CA SER A 331 -0.16 -0.81 -7.93
C SER A 331 1.06 -1.70 -7.80
N PHE A 332 0.86 -3.01 -7.66
CA PHE A 332 1.96 -3.98 -7.60
C PHE A 332 2.81 -3.94 -8.88
N TYR A 333 2.17 -3.95 -10.05
CA TYR A 333 2.88 -3.88 -11.33
C TYR A 333 3.61 -2.56 -11.53
N ILE A 334 2.95 -1.43 -11.26
CA ILE A 334 3.57 -0.11 -11.43
C ILE A 334 4.76 0.04 -10.49
N VAL A 335 4.65 -0.36 -9.22
CA VAL A 335 5.77 -0.23 -8.26
C VAL A 335 6.96 -1.12 -8.65
N ASN A 336 6.73 -2.31 -9.21
CA ASN A 336 7.82 -3.13 -9.73
C ASN A 336 8.46 -2.54 -11.01
N LEU A 337 7.66 -1.97 -11.92
CA LEU A 337 8.18 -1.24 -13.08
C LEU A 337 9.03 -0.05 -12.67
N LEU A 338 8.58 0.70 -11.66
CA LEU A 338 9.31 1.84 -11.09
C LEU A 338 10.60 1.40 -10.42
N HIS A 339 10.58 0.27 -9.69
CA HIS A 339 11.80 -0.33 -9.16
C HIS A 339 12.82 -0.59 -10.27
N ASP A 340 12.44 -1.31 -11.33
CA ASP A 340 13.35 -1.65 -12.42
C ASP A 340 13.84 -0.39 -13.17
N ALA A 341 12.96 0.59 -13.39
CA ALA A 341 13.31 1.87 -14.00
C ALA A 341 14.33 2.65 -13.16
N PHE A 342 14.10 2.80 -11.86
CA PHE A 342 15.05 3.50 -10.99
C PHE A 342 16.35 2.71 -10.81
N TYR A 343 16.30 1.37 -10.82
CA TYR A 343 17.50 0.52 -10.83
C TYR A 343 18.35 0.81 -12.07
N LEU A 344 17.76 0.82 -13.27
CA LEU A 344 18.45 1.20 -14.51
C LEU A 344 19.10 2.59 -14.41
N LEU A 345 18.47 3.51 -13.67
CA LEU A 345 18.97 4.86 -13.45
C LEU A 345 20.04 4.98 -12.34
N GLY A 346 20.41 3.87 -11.70
CA GLY A 346 21.47 3.83 -10.68
C GLY A 346 21.00 3.93 -9.23
N PHE A 347 19.71 3.72 -8.97
CA PHE A 347 19.17 3.45 -7.64
C PHE A 347 19.19 1.94 -7.39
N ASP A 348 20.39 1.43 -7.16
CA ASP A 348 20.71 0.03 -6.89
C ASP A 348 20.84 -0.25 -5.38
N GLU A 349 21.26 -1.46 -5.01
CA GLU A 349 21.36 -1.89 -3.62
C GLU A 349 22.29 -1.01 -2.78
N VAL A 350 23.47 -0.62 -3.31
CA VAL A 350 24.43 0.24 -2.58
C VAL A 350 23.88 1.66 -2.40
N ASN A 351 23.01 2.09 -3.31
CA ASN A 351 22.34 3.38 -3.24
C ASN A 351 20.99 3.32 -2.50
N GLY A 352 20.76 2.26 -1.73
CA GLY A 352 19.60 2.11 -0.85
C GLY A 352 18.30 1.91 -1.61
N ASN A 353 18.31 1.10 -2.68
CA ASN A 353 17.06 0.70 -3.31
C ASN A 353 16.16 -0.11 -2.36
N MET A 354 14.89 -0.25 -2.72
CA MET A 354 13.87 -0.82 -1.84
C MET A 354 13.61 -2.27 -2.21
N GLN A 355 14.32 -3.21 -1.58
CA GLN A 355 14.16 -4.63 -1.86
C GLN A 355 14.43 -5.51 -0.64
N LYS A 356 13.78 -6.68 -0.59
CA LYS A 356 13.91 -7.57 0.56
C LYS A 356 15.27 -8.26 0.61
N TYR A 357 15.82 -8.66 -0.53
CA TYR A 357 17.11 -9.32 -0.67
C TYR A 357 17.99 -8.55 -1.64
N ASN A 358 19.24 -8.27 -1.24
CA ASN A 358 20.25 -7.49 -1.97
C ASN A 358 21.28 -8.37 -2.67
N PHE A 359 21.14 -9.69 -2.59
CA PHE A 359 21.99 -10.65 -3.31
C PHE A 359 23.49 -10.49 -2.99
N GLY A 360 23.82 -9.95 -1.81
CA GLY A 360 25.19 -9.63 -1.42
C GLY A 360 25.83 -8.46 -2.18
N LYS A 361 25.06 -7.65 -2.90
CA LYS A 361 25.56 -6.50 -3.68
C LYS A 361 25.81 -5.24 -2.83
N GLY A 362 25.36 -5.20 -1.58
CA GLY A 362 25.52 -4.05 -0.67
C GLY A 362 24.18 -3.53 -0.14
N GLY A 363 24.18 -2.36 0.49
CA GLY A 363 22.97 -1.78 1.12
C GLY A 363 22.45 -2.55 2.33
N LYS A 364 21.31 -2.12 2.86
CA LYS A 364 20.57 -2.81 3.91
C LYS A 364 19.33 -3.49 3.33
N GLU A 365 19.20 -4.78 3.59
CA GLU A 365 18.10 -5.61 3.11
C GLU A 365 16.80 -5.42 3.92
N ASN A 366 15.76 -6.17 3.52
CA ASN A 366 14.48 -6.30 4.21
C ASN A 366 13.62 -5.02 4.23
N ASP A 367 13.66 -4.26 3.15
CA ASP A 367 13.06 -2.92 3.10
C ASP A 367 12.23 -2.63 1.84
N ARG A 368 11.78 -3.69 1.16
CA ARG A 368 10.86 -3.62 0.02
C ARG A 368 9.69 -2.65 0.27
N VAL A 369 9.25 -1.95 -0.77
CA VAL A 369 8.12 -1.03 -0.64
C VAL A 369 6.86 -1.81 -0.26
N THR A 370 6.12 -1.28 0.71
CA THR A 370 4.78 -1.77 1.02
C THR A 370 3.74 -0.75 0.58
N VAL A 371 2.98 -1.08 -0.46
CA VAL A 371 1.79 -0.32 -0.84
C VAL A 371 0.64 -0.72 0.06
N VAL A 372 0.00 0.27 0.67
CA VAL A 372 -1.15 0.10 1.55
C VAL A 372 -2.36 0.75 0.92
N ILE A 373 -3.37 -0.04 0.61
CA ILE A 373 -4.67 0.44 0.16
C ILE A 373 -5.51 0.74 1.39
N ASP A 374 -5.79 2.02 1.63
CA ASP A 374 -6.76 2.45 2.63
C ASP A 374 -8.16 2.32 2.05
N ASP A 375 -8.80 1.20 2.37
CA ASP A 375 -10.15 0.84 1.99
C ASP A 375 -11.18 1.22 3.07
N VAL A 376 -10.80 2.03 4.06
CA VAL A 376 -11.65 2.36 5.23
C VAL A 376 -11.88 3.86 5.36
N HIS A 377 -10.82 4.67 5.32
CA HIS A 377 -10.90 6.05 5.81
C HIS A 377 -11.38 7.05 4.76
N CYS A 378 -10.96 6.89 3.49
CA CYS A 378 -11.26 7.88 2.43
C CYS A 378 -12.43 7.51 1.52
N ILE A 379 -13.14 6.39 1.78
CA ILE A 379 -14.17 5.85 0.88
C ILE A 379 -15.34 6.80 0.58
N ASN A 380 -15.48 7.89 1.32
CA ASN A 380 -16.52 8.92 1.16
C ASN A 380 -15.97 10.25 0.59
N ASP A 381 -14.66 10.37 0.48
CA ASP A 381 -13.99 11.54 -0.09
C ASP A 381 -14.13 11.53 -1.61
N THR A 382 -14.04 12.70 -2.23
CA THR A 382 -14.07 12.84 -3.69
C THR A 382 -12.68 13.05 -4.28
N GLU A 383 -11.66 13.06 -3.43
CA GLU A 383 -10.27 13.25 -3.79
C GLU A 383 -9.43 12.16 -3.10
N SER A 384 -8.46 11.61 -3.83
CA SER A 384 -7.40 10.81 -3.23
C SER A 384 -6.23 11.73 -2.87
N ASN A 385 -5.58 11.47 -1.75
CA ASN A 385 -4.26 12.02 -1.46
C ASN A 385 -3.30 10.87 -1.12
N PRO A 386 -2.81 10.13 -2.13
CA PRO A 386 -1.76 9.15 -1.91
C PRO A 386 -0.52 9.85 -1.35
N PHE A 387 0.26 9.13 -0.56
CA PHE A 387 1.51 9.66 -0.04
C PHE A 387 2.54 8.54 0.13
N MET A 388 3.80 8.90 0.01
CA MET A 388 4.92 8.00 0.31
C MET A 388 5.65 8.41 1.60
N SER A 389 5.90 7.43 2.48
CA SER A 389 6.86 7.61 3.57
C SER A 389 8.28 7.40 3.05
N THR A 390 9.23 8.25 3.43
CA THR A 390 10.62 8.17 2.99
C THR A 390 11.52 7.57 4.06
N ASN A 391 11.37 6.26 4.30
CA ASN A 391 12.17 5.56 5.30
C ASN A 391 13.60 5.28 4.80
N GLY A 392 14.57 5.31 5.72
CA GLY A 392 15.98 5.07 5.42
C GLY A 392 16.23 3.63 4.95
N ASP A 393 17.42 3.39 4.42
CA ASP A 393 17.87 2.09 3.95
C ASP A 393 17.74 1.02 5.06
N GLY A 394 17.17 -0.14 4.74
CA GLY A 394 16.86 -1.22 5.70
C GLY A 394 15.54 -1.07 6.46
N TYR A 395 14.77 0.00 6.20
CA TYR A 395 13.43 0.21 6.76
C TYR A 395 12.39 0.33 5.65
N ILE A 396 11.31 -0.44 5.78
CA ILE A 396 10.21 -0.48 4.81
C ILE A 396 9.60 0.91 4.63
N SER A 397 9.62 1.43 3.40
CA SER A 397 8.83 2.59 3.00
C SER A 397 7.40 2.18 2.62
N TYR A 398 6.42 2.98 3.05
CA TYR A 398 5.01 2.77 2.80
C TYR A 398 4.48 3.75 1.76
N LEU A 399 3.88 3.23 0.69
CA LEU A 399 3.09 4.01 -0.25
C LEU A 399 1.62 3.84 0.11
N MET A 400 1.00 4.86 0.69
CA MET A 400 -0.39 4.82 1.08
C MET A 400 -1.27 5.31 -0.08
N ILE A 401 -2.28 4.54 -0.45
CA ILE A 401 -3.29 4.93 -1.43
C ILE A 401 -4.61 5.02 -0.70
N CYS A 402 -5.18 6.23 -0.63
CA CYS A 402 -6.50 6.41 -0.07
C CYS A 402 -7.57 6.24 -1.15
N VAL A 403 -8.36 5.17 -1.04
CA VAL A 403 -9.40 4.90 -2.03
C VAL A 403 -10.59 5.79 -1.75
N TYR A 404 -10.91 6.64 -2.71
CA TYR A 404 -11.97 7.64 -2.65
C TYR A 404 -13.23 7.15 -3.37
N ASP A 405 -14.36 7.83 -3.19
CA ASP A 405 -15.59 7.53 -3.93
C ASP A 405 -15.43 7.93 -5.40
N GLU A 406 -14.95 6.98 -6.21
CA GLU A 406 -14.69 7.19 -7.64
C GLU A 406 -15.98 7.49 -8.42
N ARG A 407 -17.14 7.01 -7.95
CA ARG A 407 -18.44 7.32 -8.56
C ARG A 407 -18.78 8.79 -8.38
N LYS A 408 -18.64 9.29 -7.16
CA LYS A 408 -18.92 10.70 -6.83
C LYS A 408 -17.89 11.65 -7.43
N ALA A 409 -16.63 11.23 -7.51
CA ALA A 409 -15.56 11.98 -8.16
C ALA A 409 -15.62 11.94 -9.69
N GLY A 410 -16.35 10.97 -10.27
CA GLY A 410 -16.46 10.79 -11.72
C GLY A 410 -15.16 10.34 -12.40
N THR A 411 -14.14 9.96 -11.63
CA THR A 411 -12.81 9.55 -12.10
C THR A 411 -12.33 8.35 -11.29
N LYS A 412 -11.68 7.37 -11.94
CA LYS A 412 -11.12 6.21 -11.26
C LYS A 412 -9.67 6.47 -10.88
N PHE A 413 -9.23 5.96 -9.73
CA PHE A 413 -7.82 5.99 -9.33
C PHE A 413 -6.96 5.30 -10.38
N LEU A 414 -7.43 4.16 -10.89
CA LEU A 414 -6.71 3.41 -11.91
C LEU A 414 -6.33 4.28 -13.11
N ASP A 415 -7.23 5.18 -13.57
CA ASP A 415 -7.01 6.08 -14.72
C ASP A 415 -5.77 6.96 -14.55
N THR A 416 -5.35 7.23 -13.32
CA THR A 416 -4.22 8.12 -12.99
C THR A 416 -3.10 7.42 -12.21
N ALA A 417 -3.27 6.13 -11.88
CA ALA A 417 -2.38 5.39 -11.00
C ALA A 417 -0.92 5.43 -11.46
N SER A 418 -0.65 5.34 -12.77
CA SER A 418 0.73 5.38 -13.29
C SER A 418 1.44 6.69 -12.97
N LEU A 419 0.75 7.81 -13.15
CA LEU A 419 1.26 9.14 -12.91
C LEU A 419 1.48 9.38 -11.41
N VAL A 420 0.47 9.06 -10.61
CA VAL A 420 0.49 9.28 -9.16
C VAL A 420 1.52 8.39 -8.49
N LEU A 421 1.56 7.09 -8.79
CA LEU A 421 2.53 6.19 -8.18
C LEU A 421 3.97 6.48 -8.62
N SER A 422 4.18 6.99 -9.84
CA SER A 422 5.51 7.46 -10.27
C SER A 422 5.98 8.64 -9.41
N HIS A 423 5.09 9.61 -9.17
CA HIS A 423 5.35 10.75 -8.29
C HIS A 423 5.68 10.27 -6.86
N GLU A 424 4.79 9.47 -6.27
CA GLU A 424 4.95 8.99 -4.89
C GLU A 424 6.21 8.13 -4.70
N TYR A 425 6.50 7.21 -5.63
CA TYR A 425 7.70 6.38 -5.54
C TYR A 425 8.98 7.21 -5.62
N THR A 426 8.96 8.28 -6.43
CA THR A 426 10.09 9.20 -6.55
C THR A 426 10.43 9.86 -5.23
N HIS A 427 9.46 10.12 -4.35
CA HIS A 427 9.76 10.66 -3.02
C HIS A 427 10.70 9.76 -2.22
N ALA A 428 10.44 8.45 -2.22
CA ALA A 428 11.30 7.49 -1.52
C ALA A 428 12.70 7.41 -2.16
N VAL A 429 12.78 7.43 -3.50
CA VAL A 429 14.06 7.44 -4.23
C VAL A 429 14.89 8.66 -3.85
N VAL A 430 14.31 9.87 -3.96
CA VAL A 430 14.99 11.12 -3.63
C VAL A 430 15.39 11.13 -2.16
N GLY A 431 14.46 10.80 -1.25
CA GLY A 431 14.72 10.77 0.19
C GLY A 431 15.92 9.88 0.56
N ARG A 432 15.99 8.67 -0.02
CA ARG A 432 17.11 7.75 0.23
C ARG A 432 18.42 8.22 -0.39
N LEU A 433 18.41 8.73 -1.61
CA LEU A 433 19.61 9.25 -2.26
C LEU A 433 20.22 10.45 -1.53
N VAL A 434 19.38 11.32 -0.95
CA VAL A 434 19.83 12.47 -0.16
C VAL A 434 20.39 12.04 1.20
N LYS A 435 19.78 11.05 1.86
CA LYS A 435 20.29 10.54 3.14
C LYS A 435 19.89 9.09 3.42
N LEU A 436 20.78 8.18 3.00
CA LEU A 436 20.60 6.73 3.12
C LEU A 436 20.29 6.25 4.55
N ASP A 437 21.00 6.76 5.56
CA ASP A 437 20.94 6.24 6.94
C ASP A 437 19.94 6.95 7.87
N ASN A 438 19.25 7.99 7.42
CA ASN A 438 18.36 8.75 8.30
C ASN A 438 17.21 9.40 7.52
N PRO A 439 15.97 8.90 7.70
CA PRO A 439 14.82 9.23 6.87
C PRO A 439 14.45 10.71 6.95
N ILE A 440 14.28 11.33 5.79
CA ILE A 440 14.06 12.77 5.67
C ILE A 440 13.08 13.03 4.50
N PHE A 441 11.87 13.53 4.85
CA PHE A 441 10.99 14.30 3.95
C PHE A 441 9.46 14.07 3.97
N GLY A 442 8.81 13.75 5.09
CA GLY A 442 7.33 13.81 5.22
C GLY A 442 6.78 15.00 6.01
N THR A 443 7.64 15.97 6.42
CA THR A 443 7.35 17.29 7.02
C THR A 443 8.60 17.78 7.78
N LEU A 444 9.59 18.34 7.08
CA LEU A 444 10.44 19.34 7.75
C LEU A 444 9.70 20.66 7.57
N LYS A 445 9.24 21.28 8.67
CA LYS A 445 8.81 22.68 8.62
C LYS A 445 10.07 23.54 8.34
N ALA A 446 10.31 23.72 7.05
CA ALA A 446 11.06 24.75 6.32
C ALA A 446 12.44 25.20 6.85
N PRO A 447 13.51 24.61 6.31
CA PRO A 447 14.73 25.35 6.00
C PRO A 447 14.75 25.77 4.51
N ALA A 448 15.63 26.70 4.12
CA ALA A 448 15.79 27.22 2.74
C ALA A 448 14.52 27.85 2.12
N TYR A 449 13.72 28.57 2.91
CA TYR A 449 12.51 29.29 2.46
C TYR A 449 11.46 28.42 1.74
N GLY A 450 11.48 27.09 1.95
CA GLY A 450 10.54 26.16 1.30
C GLY A 450 10.96 25.63 -0.06
N MET A 451 12.06 26.15 -0.64
CA MET A 451 12.56 25.71 -1.95
C MET A 451 12.91 24.22 -1.98
N GLU A 452 13.50 23.70 -0.90
CA GLU A 452 13.93 22.30 -0.83
C GLU A 452 12.75 21.33 -1.01
N VAL A 453 11.63 21.60 -0.35
CA VAL A 453 10.41 20.79 -0.49
C VAL A 453 9.83 20.95 -1.90
N SER A 454 9.86 22.16 -2.46
CA SER A 454 9.43 22.40 -3.85
C SER A 454 10.29 21.67 -4.88
N VAL A 455 11.61 21.58 -4.69
CA VAL A 455 12.49 20.77 -5.55
C VAL A 455 12.14 19.29 -5.45
N HIS A 456 11.81 18.82 -4.25
CA HIS A 456 11.41 17.42 -4.04
C HIS A 456 10.09 17.10 -4.79
N GLU A 457 9.05 17.91 -4.61
CA GLU A 457 7.79 17.80 -5.36
C GLU A 457 8.01 17.85 -6.87
N ALA A 458 8.88 18.77 -7.31
CA ALA A 458 9.21 18.93 -8.72
C ALA A 458 9.86 17.70 -9.32
N LEU A 459 10.74 17.01 -8.58
CA LEU A 459 11.35 15.76 -9.01
C LEU A 459 10.28 14.65 -9.15
N GLY A 460 9.31 14.59 -8.25
CA GLY A 460 8.16 13.66 -8.37
C GLY A 460 7.37 13.87 -9.67
N ASP A 461 6.99 15.11 -9.96
CA ASP A 461 6.30 15.47 -11.20
C ASP A 461 7.17 15.21 -12.44
N PHE A 462 8.47 15.53 -12.36
CA PHE A 462 9.42 15.39 -13.45
C PHE A 462 9.67 13.93 -13.83
N PHE A 463 9.90 13.04 -12.86
CA PHE A 463 10.09 11.62 -13.16
C PHE A 463 8.79 10.98 -13.64
N ALA A 464 7.63 11.40 -13.12
CA ALA A 464 6.35 11.02 -13.69
C ALA A 464 6.24 11.45 -15.16
N GLU A 465 6.63 12.68 -15.52
CA GLU A 465 6.67 13.13 -16.91
C GLU A 465 7.63 12.30 -17.78
N ALA A 466 8.88 12.16 -17.36
CA ALA A 466 9.93 11.49 -18.12
C ALA A 466 9.59 10.01 -18.39
N PHE A 467 8.93 9.34 -17.45
CA PHE A 467 8.44 7.97 -17.60
C PHE A 467 7.23 7.84 -18.53
N HIS A 468 6.50 8.92 -18.76
CA HIS A 468 5.36 8.96 -19.68
C HIS A 468 5.71 9.59 -21.04
N TYR A 469 6.98 9.93 -21.28
CA TYR A 469 7.46 10.36 -22.60
C TYR A 469 7.24 9.27 -23.66
N LYS A 470 6.82 9.71 -24.85
CA LYS A 470 6.66 8.88 -26.04
C LYS A 470 7.15 9.61 -27.29
N PRO A 471 7.74 8.89 -28.26
CA PRO A 471 7.99 9.44 -29.59
C PRO A 471 6.73 10.04 -30.20
N GLY A 472 6.85 11.24 -30.78
CA GLY A 472 5.74 12.01 -31.34
C GLY A 472 5.13 13.04 -30.37
N MET A 473 5.47 13.01 -29.08
CA MET A 473 5.24 14.15 -28.19
C MET A 473 6.18 15.30 -28.54
N THR A 474 5.81 16.53 -28.16
CA THR A 474 6.66 17.72 -28.28
C THR A 474 6.75 18.40 -26.93
N ARG A 475 7.72 19.30 -26.76
CA ARG A 475 7.85 20.15 -25.57
C ARG A 475 6.61 21.00 -25.25
N ASN A 476 5.73 21.21 -26.23
CA ASN A 476 4.47 21.92 -26.00
C ASN A 476 3.30 20.99 -25.62
N THR A 477 3.47 19.67 -25.69
CA THR A 477 2.46 18.70 -25.25
C THR A 477 2.24 18.83 -23.74
N PRO A 478 1.06 19.25 -23.25
CA PRO A 478 0.87 19.52 -21.83
C PRO A 478 0.84 18.24 -21.00
N PHE A 479 1.69 18.17 -19.97
CA PHE A 479 1.71 17.10 -18.99
C PHE A 479 1.06 17.55 -17.66
N TYR A 480 0.28 16.69 -17.02
CA TYR A 480 -0.26 16.93 -15.68
C TYR A 480 -0.71 15.62 -15.03
N ILE A 481 -0.64 15.57 -13.71
CA ILE A 481 -1.24 14.52 -12.90
C ILE A 481 -2.69 14.95 -12.60
N PRO A 482 -3.73 14.23 -13.08
CA PRO A 482 -5.11 14.66 -12.84
C PRO A 482 -5.44 14.66 -11.35
N ASN A 483 -6.27 15.62 -10.92
CA ASN A 483 -6.64 15.89 -9.53
C ASN A 483 -5.49 16.33 -8.60
N ALA A 484 -4.24 16.42 -9.09
CA ALA A 484 -3.16 17.05 -8.35
C ALA A 484 -3.39 18.56 -8.22
N LYS A 485 -3.04 19.13 -7.06
CA LYS A 485 -3.14 20.57 -6.79
C LYS A 485 -2.00 21.31 -7.50
N ARG A 486 -2.12 21.42 -8.83
CA ARG A 486 -1.22 22.13 -9.73
C ARG A 486 -2.01 23.23 -10.45
N LYS A 487 -1.42 24.42 -10.56
CA LYS A 487 -2.04 25.61 -11.16
C LYS A 487 -1.94 25.61 -12.68
N TYR A 488 -0.81 25.14 -13.22
CA TYR A 488 -0.52 25.08 -14.64
C TYR A 488 -0.06 23.68 -15.02
N LYS A 489 -0.42 23.26 -16.23
CA LYS A 489 0.14 22.03 -16.82
C LYS A 489 1.62 22.25 -17.13
N ILE A 490 2.44 21.23 -17.05
CA ILE A 490 3.86 21.31 -17.43
C ILE A 490 3.94 21.37 -18.96
N SER A 491 4.57 22.42 -19.50
CA SER A 491 4.69 22.68 -20.95
C SER A 491 5.67 23.82 -21.23
N SER A 492 6.41 23.75 -22.34
CA SER A 492 7.19 24.88 -22.87
C SER A 492 6.32 26.03 -23.42
N ASP A 493 5.03 25.82 -23.71
CA ASP A 493 4.14 26.90 -24.14
C ASP A 493 3.85 27.84 -22.96
N THR A 494 4.41 29.04 -23.01
CA THR A 494 4.28 30.04 -21.93
C THR A 494 2.85 30.55 -21.73
N ARG A 495 1.95 30.29 -22.67
CA ARG A 495 0.51 30.55 -22.50
C ARG A 495 -0.18 29.48 -21.66
N ILE A 496 0.40 28.28 -21.59
CA ILE A 496 -0.07 27.15 -20.78
C ILE A 496 0.62 27.19 -19.41
N ASN A 497 1.93 27.39 -19.39
CA ASN A 497 2.72 27.49 -18.17
C ASN A 497 3.61 28.75 -18.18
N PRO A 498 3.21 29.83 -17.49
CA PRO A 498 3.95 31.08 -17.48
C PRO A 498 5.07 31.13 -16.43
N TYR A 499 5.30 30.06 -15.66
CA TYR A 499 6.25 30.12 -14.55
C TYR A 499 7.69 30.32 -15.03
N THR A 500 8.42 31.09 -14.24
CA THR A 500 9.86 31.36 -14.29
C THR A 500 10.42 31.34 -12.86
N TYR A 501 11.74 31.44 -12.70
CA TYR A 501 12.37 31.51 -11.37
C TYR A 501 11.84 32.66 -10.53
N SER A 502 11.62 33.84 -11.14
CA SER A 502 11.04 35.01 -10.49
C SER A 502 9.59 34.83 -10.02
N SER A 503 8.92 33.72 -10.39
CA SER A 503 7.59 33.37 -9.87
C SER A 503 7.63 32.83 -8.44
N PHE A 504 8.80 32.46 -7.93
CA PHE A 504 8.97 32.02 -6.55
C PHE A 504 9.00 33.24 -5.63
N ASP A 505 8.08 33.28 -4.65
CA ASP A 505 8.03 34.34 -3.64
C ASP A 505 8.30 33.75 -2.25
N PRO A 506 9.50 34.00 -1.66
CA PRO A 506 9.85 33.48 -0.35
C PRO A 506 9.02 34.08 0.79
N LEU A 507 8.37 35.24 0.59
CA LEU A 507 7.54 35.91 1.60
C LEU A 507 6.11 35.35 1.63
N TRP A 508 5.68 34.72 0.54
CA TRP A 508 4.37 34.10 0.40
C TRP A 508 4.39 32.58 0.63
N TYR A 509 5.56 32.04 0.99
CA TYR A 509 5.70 30.65 1.39
C TYR A 509 5.10 30.43 2.78
N ASN A 510 3.91 29.84 2.84
CA ASN A 510 3.28 29.38 4.07
C ASN A 510 3.18 27.84 4.06
N PRO A 511 3.99 27.11 4.86
CA PRO A 511 3.91 25.65 4.89
C PRO A 511 2.57 25.14 5.45
N GLU A 512 1.79 25.97 6.16
CA GLU A 512 0.47 25.61 6.67
C GLU A 512 -0.63 25.66 5.60
N GLU A 513 -0.36 26.30 4.45
CA GLU A 513 -1.27 26.39 3.30
C GLU A 513 -0.91 25.42 2.17
N ASN A 514 0.10 24.56 2.37
CA ASN A 514 0.51 23.50 1.43
C ASN A 514 1.13 24.01 0.09
N ASN A 515 1.68 25.23 0.09
CA ASN A 515 2.09 26.01 -1.09
C ASN A 515 3.28 25.40 -1.82
N TYR A 516 3.99 24.44 -1.20
CA TYR A 516 5.16 23.79 -1.78
C TYR A 516 4.81 22.97 -3.03
N HIS A 517 3.60 22.42 -3.11
CA HIS A 517 3.05 21.80 -4.33
C HIS A 517 2.87 22.81 -5.46
N GLU A 518 2.42 24.04 -5.14
CA GLU A 518 2.27 25.09 -6.15
C GLU A 518 3.65 25.57 -6.62
N TYR A 519 4.57 25.85 -5.69
CA TYR A 519 5.93 26.31 -6.00
C TYR A 519 6.80 25.23 -6.63
N GLY A 520 6.54 23.94 -6.39
CA GLY A 520 7.22 22.83 -7.05
C GLY A 520 7.08 22.87 -8.58
N GLN A 521 5.95 23.37 -9.09
CA GLN A 521 5.74 23.52 -10.54
C GLN A 521 6.77 24.44 -11.22
N ILE A 522 7.34 25.39 -10.48
CA ILE A 522 8.35 26.30 -11.02
C ILE A 522 9.62 25.51 -11.37
N PHE A 523 10.08 24.66 -10.46
CA PHE A 523 11.24 23.81 -10.72
C PHE A 523 10.90 22.65 -11.66
N ALA A 524 9.66 22.13 -11.60
CA ALA A 524 9.21 21.07 -12.51
C ALA A 524 9.23 21.53 -13.98
N VAL A 525 8.76 22.76 -14.27
CA VAL A 525 8.82 23.29 -15.65
C VAL A 525 10.25 23.60 -16.08
N MET A 526 11.17 23.91 -15.15
CA MET A 526 12.60 24.03 -15.47
C MET A 526 13.20 22.68 -15.88
N LEU A 527 12.92 21.62 -15.11
CA LEU A 527 13.36 20.27 -15.45
C LEU A 527 12.72 19.76 -16.75
N HIS A 528 11.48 20.14 -17.04
CA HIS A 528 10.84 19.92 -18.33
C HIS A 528 11.61 20.55 -19.48
N GLU A 529 12.01 21.83 -19.36
CA GLU A 529 12.86 22.44 -20.39
C GLU A 529 14.17 21.67 -20.56
N VAL A 530 14.82 21.27 -19.47
CA VAL A 530 16.05 20.45 -19.49
C VAL A 530 15.85 19.13 -20.23
N LEU A 531 14.75 18.40 -19.96
CA LEU A 531 14.41 17.16 -20.65
C LEU A 531 14.24 17.39 -22.15
N TRP A 532 13.50 18.42 -22.53
CA TRP A 532 13.23 18.71 -23.93
C TRP A 532 14.43 19.29 -24.67
N GLU A 533 15.37 19.97 -24.01
CA GLU A 533 16.66 20.30 -24.63
C GLU A 533 17.42 19.05 -25.08
N ILE A 534 17.39 17.99 -24.26
CA ILE A 534 18.03 16.72 -24.59
C ILE A 534 17.23 15.95 -25.64
N ILE A 535 15.90 15.85 -25.52
CA ILE A 535 15.07 15.11 -26.47
C ILE A 535 15.07 15.76 -27.86
N ASP A 536 14.99 17.09 -27.94
CA ASP A 536 14.97 17.80 -29.23
C ASP A 536 16.31 17.65 -29.97
N HIS A 537 17.43 17.64 -29.24
CA HIS A 537 18.76 17.55 -29.82
C HIS A 537 19.22 16.11 -30.08
N TYR A 538 18.91 15.19 -29.18
CA TYR A 538 19.23 13.76 -29.27
C TYR A 538 17.96 12.92 -29.39
N PRO A 539 17.21 13.01 -30.51
CA PRO A 539 15.94 12.32 -30.67
C PRO A 539 16.16 10.80 -30.69
N SER A 540 15.24 10.07 -30.06
CA SER A 540 15.21 8.62 -30.12
C SER A 540 13.80 8.12 -30.45
N GLN A 541 13.75 7.03 -31.20
CA GLN A 541 12.52 6.25 -31.42
C GLN A 541 12.21 5.33 -30.24
N TYR A 542 13.18 5.13 -29.34
CA TYR A 542 13.06 4.30 -28.16
C TYR A 542 12.71 5.13 -26.92
N THR A 543 12.17 4.44 -25.93
CA THR A 543 11.88 4.95 -24.60
C THR A 543 12.70 4.19 -23.55
N LEU A 544 12.64 4.64 -22.31
CA LEU A 544 13.18 3.94 -21.15
C LEU A 544 12.56 2.54 -21.00
N TRP A 545 11.30 2.36 -21.39
CA TRP A 545 10.64 1.05 -21.35
C TRP A 545 11.18 0.09 -22.40
N ASP A 546 11.56 0.61 -23.58
CA ASP A 546 12.25 -0.16 -24.60
C ASP A 546 13.64 -0.61 -24.10
N ALA A 547 14.35 0.29 -23.41
CA ALA A 547 15.64 0.00 -22.77
C ALA A 547 15.53 -1.14 -21.75
N LEU A 548 14.47 -1.17 -20.96
CA LEU A 548 14.25 -2.20 -19.95
C LEU A 548 13.79 -3.55 -20.54
N TYR A 549 12.89 -3.53 -21.52
CA TYR A 549 12.10 -4.74 -21.85
C TYR A 549 12.09 -5.15 -23.32
N ASN A 550 12.67 -4.37 -24.23
CA ASN A 550 12.70 -4.68 -25.67
C ASN A 550 14.09 -5.08 -26.19
N ASN A 551 15.02 -5.44 -25.29
CA ASN A 551 16.35 -5.96 -25.59
C ASN A 551 17.10 -5.09 -26.63
N ILE A 552 17.05 -3.77 -26.42
CA ILE A 552 17.84 -2.82 -27.21
C ILE A 552 19.25 -2.72 -26.62
N SER A 553 20.26 -2.52 -27.46
CA SER A 553 21.64 -2.36 -27.02
C SER A 553 21.79 -1.07 -26.20
N GLU A 554 22.69 -1.06 -25.19
CA GLU A 554 22.94 0.15 -24.39
C GLU A 554 23.41 1.35 -25.23
N GLU A 555 24.08 1.11 -26.36
CA GLU A 555 24.50 2.15 -27.31
C GLU A 555 23.32 2.85 -28.01
N ASP A 556 22.16 2.19 -28.07
CA ASP A 556 20.92 2.72 -28.65
C ASP A 556 19.98 3.32 -27.58
N TYR A 557 20.40 3.34 -26.31
CA TYR A 557 19.59 3.92 -25.25
C TYR A 557 19.30 5.40 -25.53
N PRO A 558 18.05 5.84 -25.35
CA PRO A 558 17.71 7.25 -25.48
C PRO A 558 18.59 8.14 -24.60
N ALA A 559 19.10 9.22 -25.16
CA ALA A 559 20.02 10.13 -24.47
C ALA A 559 19.40 10.74 -23.18
N TYR A 560 18.07 10.84 -23.11
CA TYR A 560 17.40 11.28 -21.90
C TYR A 560 17.58 10.30 -20.71
N ILE A 561 17.89 9.02 -20.93
CA ILE A 561 18.26 8.09 -19.84
C ILE A 561 19.57 8.54 -19.17
N THR A 562 20.55 9.00 -19.95
CA THR A 562 21.79 9.59 -19.44
C THR A 562 21.51 10.85 -18.62
N LEU A 563 20.58 11.69 -19.08
CA LEU A 563 20.10 12.85 -18.31
C LEU A 563 19.50 12.41 -16.97
N LEU A 564 18.57 11.44 -16.96
CA LEU A 564 17.91 10.95 -15.74
C LEU A 564 18.92 10.35 -14.73
N LYS A 565 19.88 9.55 -15.21
CA LYS A 565 21.02 9.05 -14.39
C LYS A 565 21.84 10.19 -13.80
N GLY A 566 22.11 11.22 -14.61
CA GLY A 566 22.82 12.43 -14.21
C GLY A 566 22.08 13.21 -13.12
N ILE A 567 20.77 13.37 -13.26
CA ILE A 567 19.91 14.02 -12.26
C ILE A 567 19.97 13.25 -10.93
N LEU A 568 19.77 11.94 -10.92
CA LEU A 568 19.86 11.14 -9.68
C LEU A 568 21.26 11.19 -9.06
N THR A 569 22.32 11.23 -9.89
CA THR A 569 23.69 11.43 -9.42
C THR A 569 23.88 12.79 -8.76
N GLY A 570 23.25 13.84 -9.30
CA GLY A 570 23.24 15.17 -8.70
C GLY A 570 22.46 15.22 -7.39
N VAL A 571 21.29 14.56 -7.31
CA VAL A 571 20.45 14.48 -6.11
C VAL A 571 21.22 13.95 -4.91
N LYS A 572 22.16 13.01 -5.09
CA LYS A 572 23.05 12.51 -4.02
C LYS A 572 23.88 13.60 -3.33
N SER A 573 24.04 14.76 -3.95
CA SER A 573 24.77 15.91 -3.40
C SER A 573 23.86 16.95 -2.73
N PHE A 574 22.54 16.76 -2.76
CA PHE A 574 21.64 17.68 -2.08
C PHE A 574 21.90 17.65 -0.58
N THR A 575 21.83 18.83 0.04
CA THR A 575 22.05 18.98 1.48
C THR A 575 20.75 19.36 2.15
N ILE A 576 20.37 18.56 3.13
CA ILE A 576 19.15 18.78 3.88
C ILE A 576 19.20 20.10 4.62
N GLY A 577 18.10 20.82 4.51
CA GLY A 577 17.87 22.10 5.12
C GLY A 577 18.59 23.28 4.46
N SER A 578 19.16 23.10 3.28
CA SER A 578 19.91 24.16 2.58
C SER A 578 19.83 24.11 1.06
N THR A 579 19.15 23.11 0.48
CA THR A 579 19.09 22.98 -0.98
C THR A 579 18.09 23.98 -1.55
N THR A 580 18.61 25.07 -2.12
CA THR A 580 17.84 26.05 -2.91
C THR A 580 17.68 25.58 -4.37
N PHE A 581 16.91 26.29 -5.19
CA PHE A 581 16.82 26.00 -6.63
C PHE A 581 18.18 26.11 -7.33
N LEU A 582 19.01 27.09 -6.96
CA LEU A 582 20.35 27.27 -7.53
C LEU A 582 21.28 26.13 -7.13
N ASN A 583 21.26 25.72 -5.85
CA ASN A 583 22.02 24.55 -5.40
C ASN A 583 21.57 23.29 -6.13
N ALA A 584 20.26 23.05 -6.23
CA ALA A 584 19.71 21.89 -6.93
C ALA A 584 20.14 21.85 -8.40
N ARG A 585 20.05 22.98 -9.11
CA ARG A 585 20.56 23.15 -10.49
C ARG A 585 22.03 22.77 -10.59
N ASP A 586 22.89 23.36 -9.75
CA ASP A 586 24.33 23.15 -9.83
C ASP A 586 24.71 21.70 -9.54
N HIS A 587 24.06 21.07 -8.56
CA HIS A 587 24.23 19.65 -8.27
C HIS A 587 23.77 18.76 -9.42
N ILE A 588 22.62 19.07 -10.05
CA ILE A 588 22.12 18.35 -11.23
C ILE A 588 23.10 18.48 -12.41
N ILE A 589 23.57 19.69 -12.72
CA ILE A 589 24.55 19.94 -13.79
C ILE A 589 25.82 19.11 -13.54
N ASN A 590 26.34 19.12 -12.32
CA ASN A 590 27.53 18.35 -11.96
C ASN A 590 27.29 16.84 -12.06
N GLY A 591 26.12 16.37 -11.65
CA GLY A 591 25.72 14.97 -11.79
C GLY A 591 25.62 14.53 -13.25
N VAL A 592 24.99 15.36 -14.10
CA VAL A 592 24.93 15.14 -15.54
C VAL A 592 26.32 15.13 -16.16
N LYS A 593 27.18 16.12 -15.84
CA LYS A 593 28.56 16.16 -16.35
C LYS A 593 29.34 14.89 -16.01
N LYS A 594 29.17 14.37 -14.79
CA LYS A 594 29.82 13.14 -14.34
C LYS A 594 29.33 11.90 -15.09
N VAL A 595 28.07 11.86 -15.48
CA VAL A 595 27.46 10.69 -16.14
C VAL A 595 27.60 10.75 -17.66
N SER A 596 27.46 11.92 -18.27
CA SER A 596 27.53 12.09 -19.72
C SER A 596 28.97 12.17 -20.23
N GLU A 597 29.89 12.68 -19.42
CA GLU A 597 31.27 13.03 -19.80
C GLU A 597 31.35 13.86 -21.11
N ASN A 598 30.30 14.65 -21.38
CA ASN A 598 30.11 15.39 -22.61
C ASN A 598 29.69 16.83 -22.31
N ASP A 599 30.54 17.81 -22.66
CA ASP A 599 30.33 19.22 -22.38
C ASP A 599 29.18 19.83 -23.20
N GLU A 600 28.99 19.42 -24.46
CA GLU A 600 27.83 19.81 -25.29
C GLU A 600 26.51 19.42 -24.60
N PHE A 601 26.43 18.17 -24.14
CA PHE A 601 25.27 17.65 -23.42
C PHE A 601 24.97 18.47 -22.16
N VAL A 602 26.02 18.82 -21.41
CA VAL A 602 25.91 19.66 -20.21
C VAL A 602 25.43 21.08 -20.55
N CYS A 603 25.89 21.65 -21.67
CA CYS A 603 25.42 22.95 -22.13
C CYS A 603 23.93 22.94 -22.47
N PHE A 604 23.40 21.89 -23.10
CA PHE A 604 21.94 21.75 -23.31
C PHE A 604 21.16 21.72 -21.98
N VAL A 605 21.69 21.04 -20.96
CA VAL A 605 21.09 21.08 -19.61
C VAL A 605 21.11 22.49 -19.02
N MET A 606 22.23 23.21 -19.12
CA MET A 606 22.32 24.60 -18.66
C MET A 606 21.33 25.51 -19.40
N ARG A 607 21.17 25.32 -20.71
CA ARG A 607 20.19 26.05 -21.54
C ARG A 607 18.75 25.81 -21.10
N GLY A 608 18.42 24.57 -20.73
CA GLY A 608 17.09 24.22 -20.20
C GLY A 608 16.72 25.02 -18.95
N PHE A 609 17.64 25.09 -17.97
CA PHE A 609 17.43 25.91 -16.77
C PHE A 609 17.34 27.42 -17.10
N ALA A 610 18.19 27.91 -18.00
CA ALA A 610 18.19 29.31 -18.42
C ALA A 610 16.88 29.75 -19.09
N LYS A 611 16.19 28.87 -19.82
CA LYS A 611 14.88 29.18 -20.46
C LYS A 611 13.79 29.66 -19.52
N ARG A 612 13.92 29.37 -18.22
CA ARG A 612 12.97 29.75 -17.17
C ARG A 612 13.60 30.67 -16.12
N GLY A 613 14.72 31.33 -16.43
CA GLY A 613 15.36 32.31 -15.56
C GLY A 613 16.22 31.72 -14.45
N LEU A 614 16.63 30.45 -14.55
CA LEU A 614 17.56 29.81 -13.60
C LEU A 614 18.95 29.58 -14.21
N GLY A 615 19.41 30.49 -15.07
CA GLY A 615 20.72 30.50 -15.73
C GLY A 615 21.84 31.10 -14.87
N PHE A 616 23.01 31.34 -15.48
CA PHE A 616 24.22 31.82 -14.79
C PHE A 616 24.27 33.36 -14.63
N ASP A 617 23.32 34.04 -15.25
CA ASP A 617 22.82 35.40 -14.97
C ASP A 617 21.40 35.49 -15.58
N ASP A 618 20.38 35.13 -14.79
CA ASP A 618 18.97 35.04 -15.19
C ASP A 618 18.70 34.09 -16.38
N PHE A 619 18.53 34.61 -17.60
CA PHE A 619 18.23 33.82 -18.81
C PHE A 619 19.49 33.42 -19.61
N THR A 620 20.69 33.64 -19.08
CA THR A 620 21.94 33.41 -19.80
C THR A 620 22.58 32.05 -19.49
N ILE A 621 23.40 31.60 -20.44
CA ILE A 621 24.27 30.42 -20.36
C ILE A 621 25.75 30.87 -20.29
N PRO A 622 26.67 30.01 -19.83
CA PRO A 622 28.10 30.30 -19.89
C PRO A 622 28.58 30.53 -21.34
N ALA A 623 29.56 31.41 -21.55
CA ALA A 623 30.03 31.79 -22.89
C ALA A 623 30.64 30.60 -23.65
N GLU A 624 31.27 29.67 -22.93
CA GLU A 624 31.77 28.41 -23.47
C GLU A 624 30.65 27.52 -24.04
N CYS A 625 29.39 27.73 -23.64
CA CYS A 625 28.27 26.98 -24.19
C CYS A 625 27.72 27.60 -25.49
N GLU A 626 28.07 28.84 -25.83
CA GLU A 626 27.58 29.50 -27.05
C GLU A 626 28.05 28.81 -28.33
N GLU A 627 29.15 28.06 -28.29
CA GLU A 627 29.66 27.34 -29.47
C GLU A 627 28.81 26.13 -29.90
N TYR A 628 27.93 25.64 -29.02
CA TYR A 628 27.07 24.46 -29.25
C TYR A 628 25.66 24.81 -29.75
N PHE A 629 25.33 26.10 -29.88
CA PHE A 629 23.99 26.60 -30.21
C PHE A 629 24.01 27.52 -31.43
#